data_AF-A0A7S1H220-F1
#
_entry.id   AF-A0A7S1H220-F1
#
_cell.length_a   1.000
_cell.length_b   1.000
_cell.length_c   1.000
_cell.angle_alpha   90.00
_cell.angle_beta   90.00
_cell.angle_gamma   90.00
#
_symmetry.space_group_name_H-M   'P 1'
#
loop_
_entity.id
_entity.type
_entity.pdbx_description
1 polymer ?
#
loop_
_entity_poly.entity_id
_entity_poly.type
_entity_poly.pdbx_seq_one_letter_code
_entity_poly.pdbx_strand_id
1 'polypeptide(L)'
;NDRFVRPNTIDRINDGANFERLENRNEILMVDGTGRYGITEKSIINTNTTAESAIVIDADVGSAQEISRVAGLRVIGVWVGLDATKKFEDRLKEQLATGALSIPDGETESAFLRTKVDEIVKDIEIGVLSGMFEFTILNDDVEQSVKELKEAAEYCFK
;
A
#
# COMPACT_ATOMS: atom_id res chain seq x y z
N ASN A 1 -16.91 -5.22 14.51
CA ASN A 1 -16.32 -3.86 14.50
C ASN A 1 -16.29 -3.48 13.03
N ASP A 2 -17.46 -3.09 12.51
CA ASP A 2 -17.81 -3.24 11.08
C ASP A 2 -17.61 -1.93 10.30
N ARG A 3 -16.74 -1.07 10.84
CA ARG A 3 -16.46 0.25 10.28
C ARG A 3 -15.33 0.23 9.25
N PHE A 4 -14.44 -0.76 9.28
CA PHE A 4 -13.41 -0.90 8.26
C PHE A 4 -13.81 -1.96 7.24
N VAL A 5 -13.88 -1.56 5.98
CA VAL A 5 -14.22 -2.45 4.88
C VAL A 5 -13.08 -2.51 3.87
N ARG A 6 -12.87 -3.67 3.27
CA ARG A 6 -11.94 -3.81 2.15
C ARG A 6 -12.63 -3.34 0.87
N PRO A 7 -11.89 -2.76 -0.08
CA PRO A 7 -12.45 -2.43 -1.38
C PRO A 7 -12.91 -3.70 -2.10
N ASN A 8 -13.91 -3.56 -2.96
CA ASN A 8 -14.22 -4.61 -3.93
C ASN A 8 -12.99 -4.87 -4.82
N THR A 9 -12.94 -6.05 -5.45
CA THR A 9 -11.84 -6.41 -6.36
C THR A 9 -12.39 -7.02 -7.64
N ILE A 10 -11.60 -6.92 -8.70
CA ILE A 10 -11.81 -7.63 -9.96
C ILE A 10 -10.88 -8.82 -9.96
N ASP A 11 -11.43 -10.00 -10.23
CA ASP A 11 -10.70 -11.27 -10.19
C ASP A 11 -10.22 -11.66 -11.59
N ARG A 12 -8.90 -11.70 -11.79
CA ARG A 12 -8.27 -12.08 -13.07
C ARG A 12 -8.67 -13.47 -13.54
N ILE A 13 -8.97 -14.40 -12.63
CA ILE A 13 -9.33 -15.78 -12.99
C ILE A 13 -10.80 -15.86 -13.41
N ASN A 14 -11.68 -15.18 -12.68
CA ASN A 14 -13.12 -15.25 -12.93
C ASN A 14 -13.61 -14.26 -14.00
N ASP A 15 -12.90 -13.14 -14.19
CA ASP A 15 -13.23 -12.06 -15.15
C ASP A 15 -11.97 -11.59 -15.90
N GLY A 16 -11.22 -12.54 -16.46
CA GLY A 16 -9.92 -12.29 -17.10
C GLY A 16 -9.97 -11.31 -18.27
N ALA A 17 -10.99 -11.39 -19.12
CA ALA A 17 -11.13 -10.50 -20.27
C ALA A 17 -11.31 -9.03 -19.85
N ASN A 18 -12.12 -8.77 -18.80
CA ASN A 18 -12.26 -7.42 -18.27
C ASN A 18 -11.01 -6.98 -17.52
N PHE A 19 -10.37 -7.87 -16.77
CA PHE A 19 -9.11 -7.59 -16.07
C PHE A 19 -8.04 -7.13 -17.07
N GLU A 20 -7.76 -7.91 -18.11
CA GLU A 20 -6.77 -7.57 -19.14
C GLU A 20 -7.13 -6.25 -19.86
N ARG A 21 -8.41 -6.01 -20.14
CA ARG A 21 -8.86 -4.75 -20.73
C ARG A 21 -8.56 -3.55 -19.81
N LEU A 22 -8.80 -3.68 -18.51
CA LEU A 22 -8.55 -2.63 -17.54
C LEU A 22 -7.05 -2.40 -17.35
N GLU A 23 -6.28 -3.48 -17.26
CA GLU A 23 -4.82 -3.46 -17.15
C GLU A 23 -4.19 -2.73 -18.35
N ASN A 24 -4.59 -3.09 -19.57
CA ASN A 24 -4.12 -2.44 -20.81
C ASN A 24 -4.48 -0.94 -20.91
N ARG A 25 -5.46 -0.48 -20.13
CA ARG A 25 -5.89 0.92 -20.08
C ARG A 25 -5.35 1.68 -18.88
N ASN A 26 -4.52 1.05 -18.05
CA ASN A 26 -4.04 1.58 -16.77
C ASN A 26 -5.21 2.00 -15.85
N GLU A 27 -6.33 1.25 -15.89
CA GLU A 27 -7.51 1.50 -15.05
C GLU A 27 -7.48 0.67 -13.75
N ILE A 28 -6.47 -0.19 -13.57
CA ILE A 28 -6.20 -0.91 -12.33
C ILE A 28 -5.20 -0.07 -11.51
N LEU A 29 -5.64 0.38 -10.33
CA LEU A 29 -4.84 1.21 -9.42
C LEU A 29 -3.83 0.37 -8.65
N MET A 30 -4.19 -0.87 -8.31
CA MET A 30 -3.35 -1.79 -7.55
C MET A 30 -3.71 -3.23 -7.87
N VAL A 31 -2.72 -4.11 -7.89
CA VAL A 31 -2.90 -5.58 -7.92
C VAL A 31 -2.38 -6.16 -6.60
N ASP A 32 -3.09 -7.14 -6.06
CA ASP A 32 -2.66 -7.82 -4.84
C ASP A 32 -1.35 -8.62 -5.03
N GLY A 33 -0.72 -9.03 -3.93
CA GLY A 33 0.55 -9.76 -3.97
C GLY A 33 0.48 -11.12 -4.70
N THR A 34 -0.72 -11.65 -4.97
CA THR A 34 -0.89 -12.89 -5.75
C THR A 34 -1.00 -12.63 -7.26
N GLY A 35 -1.18 -11.37 -7.68
CA GLY A 35 -1.41 -11.03 -9.08
C GLY A 35 -2.83 -11.34 -9.56
N ARG A 36 -3.76 -11.70 -8.67
CA ARG A 36 -5.10 -12.17 -9.04
C ARG A 36 -6.16 -11.09 -8.92
N TYR A 37 -6.08 -10.27 -7.89
CA TYR A 37 -7.13 -9.33 -7.54
C TYR A 37 -6.68 -7.90 -7.81
N GLY A 38 -7.45 -7.19 -8.63
CA GLY A 38 -7.21 -5.79 -8.98
C GLY A 38 -8.20 -4.85 -8.30
N ILE A 39 -7.69 -3.72 -7.81
CA ILE A 39 -8.50 -2.60 -7.30
C ILE A 39 -8.57 -1.54 -8.38
N THR A 40 -9.78 -1.06 -8.68
CA THR A 40 -10.02 0.06 -9.60
C THR A 40 -10.72 1.19 -8.85
N GLU A 41 -10.74 2.39 -9.43
CA GLU A 41 -11.56 3.50 -8.93
C GLU A 41 -13.01 3.07 -8.70
N LYS A 42 -13.60 2.36 -9.67
CA LYS A 42 -14.97 1.83 -9.55
C LYS A 42 -15.12 0.83 -8.42
N SER A 43 -14.08 0.03 -8.17
CA SER A 43 -14.11 -0.93 -7.06
C SER A 43 -14.17 -0.22 -5.73
N ILE A 44 -13.43 0.88 -5.56
CA ILE A 44 -13.45 1.70 -4.34
C ILE A 44 -14.83 2.37 -4.20
N ILE A 45 -15.30 3.08 -5.23
CA ILE A 45 -16.57 3.82 -5.22
C ILE A 45 -17.77 2.91 -4.97
N ASN A 46 -17.79 1.70 -5.55
CA ASN A 46 -18.91 0.77 -5.41
C ASN A 46 -18.77 -0.19 -4.21
N THR A 47 -17.75 0.01 -3.36
CA THR A 47 -17.64 -0.78 -2.13
C THR A 47 -18.83 -0.49 -1.24
N ASN A 48 -19.48 -1.54 -0.72
CA ASN A 48 -20.63 -1.38 0.17
C ASN A 48 -20.17 -0.77 1.50
N THR A 49 -20.29 0.55 1.61
CA THR A 49 -20.00 1.33 2.81
C THR A 49 -21.29 1.81 3.47
N THR A 50 -21.27 1.91 4.79
CA THR A 50 -22.26 2.72 5.52
C THR A 50 -21.69 4.14 5.75
N ALA A 51 -22.51 5.07 6.23
CA ALA A 51 -22.03 6.41 6.61
C ALA A 51 -20.97 6.39 7.72
N GLU A 52 -20.84 5.27 8.46
CA GLU A 52 -19.85 5.06 9.50
C GLU A 52 -18.71 4.11 9.06
N SER A 53 -18.57 3.87 7.76
CA SER A 53 -17.54 2.97 7.22
C SER A 53 -16.42 3.73 6.53
N ALA A 54 -15.18 3.24 6.70
CA ALA A 54 -13.99 3.65 5.97
C ALA A 54 -13.43 2.48 5.17
N ILE A 55 -13.05 2.73 3.93
CA ILE A 55 -12.38 1.74 3.08
C ILE A 55 -10.89 1.74 3.45
N VAL A 56 -10.35 0.58 3.79
CA VAL A 56 -8.92 0.41 4.11
C VAL A 56 -8.22 -0.23 2.93
N ILE A 57 -7.17 0.44 2.45
CA ILE A 57 -6.34 0.01 1.34
C ILE A 57 -4.90 -0.04 1.83
N ASP A 58 -4.31 -1.23 1.78
CA ASP A 58 -2.87 -1.42 1.93
C ASP A 58 -2.22 -1.07 0.60
N ALA A 59 -1.35 -0.07 0.57
CA ALA A 59 -0.86 0.54 -0.67
C ALA A 59 0.62 0.91 -0.54
N ASP A 60 1.39 0.66 -1.60
CA ASP A 60 2.68 1.31 -1.79
C ASP A 60 2.50 2.80 -2.14
N VAL A 61 3.59 3.56 -2.18
CA VAL A 61 3.56 5.00 -2.43
C VAL A 61 2.97 5.33 -3.80
N GLY A 62 3.28 4.54 -4.83
CA GLY A 62 2.73 4.73 -6.17
C GLY A 62 1.22 4.57 -6.21
N SER A 63 0.72 3.49 -5.60
CA SER A 63 -0.71 3.20 -5.49
C SER A 63 -1.43 4.27 -4.68
N ALA A 64 -0.82 4.74 -3.58
CA ALA A 64 -1.36 5.83 -2.77
C ALA A 64 -1.49 7.13 -3.57
N GLN A 65 -0.50 7.47 -4.40
CA GLN A 65 -0.57 8.63 -5.29
C GLN A 65 -1.74 8.53 -6.28
N GLU A 66 -1.95 7.39 -6.91
CA GLU A 66 -3.06 7.22 -7.85
C GLU A 66 -4.42 7.25 -7.12
N ILE A 67 -4.54 6.63 -5.93
CA ILE A 67 -5.75 6.67 -5.11
C ILE A 67 -6.08 8.11 -4.66
N SER A 68 -5.07 8.90 -4.29
CA SER A 68 -5.26 10.29 -3.86
C SER A 68 -5.88 11.19 -4.95
N ARG A 69 -5.78 10.79 -6.23
CA ARG A 69 -6.33 11.52 -7.37
C ARG A 69 -7.75 11.11 -7.73
N VAL A 70 -8.29 10.05 -7.11
CA VAL A 70 -9.65 9.59 -7.36
C VAL A 70 -10.65 10.65 -6.89
N ALA A 71 -11.48 11.13 -7.81
CA ALA A 71 -12.42 12.20 -7.52
C ALA A 71 -13.56 11.71 -6.60
N GLY A 72 -14.01 12.58 -5.70
CA GLY A 72 -15.15 12.29 -4.83
C GLY A 72 -14.83 11.44 -3.61
N LEU A 73 -13.55 11.11 -3.37
CA LEU A 73 -13.10 10.45 -2.14
C LEU A 73 -12.39 11.44 -1.23
N ARG A 74 -12.67 11.34 0.08
CA ARG A 74 -11.80 11.89 1.12
C ARG A 74 -10.79 10.81 1.48
N VAL A 75 -9.56 10.97 1.03
CA VAL A 75 -8.45 10.07 1.35
C VAL A 75 -7.79 10.56 2.64
N ILE A 76 -7.45 9.62 3.53
CA ILE A 76 -6.62 9.86 4.71
C ILE A 76 -5.42 8.93 4.56
N GLY A 77 -4.26 9.51 4.28
CA GLY A 77 -3.00 8.81 4.18
C GLY A 77 -2.37 8.56 5.54
N VAL A 78 -2.02 7.30 5.79
CA VAL A 78 -1.23 6.89 6.97
C VAL A 78 0.08 6.31 6.48
N TRP A 79 1.18 7.02 6.73
CA TRP A 79 2.52 6.51 6.45
C TRP A 79 2.93 5.53 7.54
N VAL A 80 3.27 4.29 7.18
CA VAL A 80 3.82 3.30 8.09
C VAL A 80 5.25 3.02 7.65
N GLY A 81 6.21 3.45 8.46
CA GLY A 81 7.63 3.37 8.13
C GLY A 81 8.47 2.80 9.26
N LEU A 82 9.78 2.75 9.02
CA LEU A 82 10.79 2.52 10.05
C LEU A 82 11.46 3.84 10.40
N ASP A 83 11.96 3.95 11.63
CA ASP A 83 12.72 5.12 12.09
C ASP A 83 14.09 5.26 11.38
N ALA A 84 14.61 4.20 10.79
CA ALA A 84 15.91 4.17 10.13
C ALA A 84 15.95 3.23 8.91
N THR A 85 16.58 3.70 7.84
CA THR A 85 16.85 2.92 6.62
C THR A 85 17.68 1.65 6.90
N LYS A 86 18.54 1.69 7.92
CA LYS A 86 19.30 0.50 8.35
C LYS A 86 18.39 -0.62 8.81
N LYS A 87 17.31 -0.34 9.55
CA LYS A 87 16.35 -1.37 9.97
C LYS A 87 15.62 -1.97 8.78
N PHE A 88 15.37 -1.19 7.73
CA PHE A 88 14.81 -1.69 6.47
C PHE A 88 15.80 -2.64 5.78
N GLU A 89 17.07 -2.26 5.67
CA GLU A 89 18.12 -3.12 5.10
C GLU A 89 18.29 -4.44 5.89
N ASP A 90 18.26 -4.37 7.21
CA ASP A 90 18.35 -5.55 8.07
C ASP A 90 17.15 -6.50 7.87
N ARG A 91 15.93 -5.95 7.74
CA ARG A 91 14.72 -6.74 7.39
C ARG A 91 14.82 -7.38 6.00
N LEU A 92 15.36 -6.69 5.00
CA LEU A 92 15.58 -7.27 3.67
C LEU A 92 16.56 -8.44 3.72
N LYS A 93 17.66 -8.30 4.46
CA LYS A 93 18.64 -9.39 4.66
C LYS A 93 18.02 -10.60 5.34
N GLU A 94 17.17 -10.39 6.35
CA GLU A 94 16.43 -11.47 7.01
C GLU A 94 15.46 -12.17 6.04
N GLN A 95 14.75 -11.41 5.21
CA GLN A 95 13.87 -11.96 4.19
C GLN A 95 14.62 -12.75 3.11
N LEU A 96 15.82 -12.30 2.72
CA LEU A 96 16.70 -13.04 1.82
C LEU A 96 17.20 -14.33 2.48
N ALA A 97 17.61 -14.28 3.74
CA ALA A 97 18.10 -15.43 4.49
C ALA A 97 17.01 -16.50 4.72
N THR A 98 15.76 -16.07 4.90
CA THR A 98 14.60 -16.96 5.05
C THR A 98 14.02 -17.45 3.72
N GLY A 99 14.50 -16.91 2.58
CA GLY A 99 13.99 -17.20 1.25
C GLY A 99 12.61 -16.60 0.96
N ALA A 100 12.12 -15.70 1.81
CA ALA A 100 10.90 -14.93 1.57
C ALA A 100 11.08 -13.90 0.44
N LEU A 101 12.32 -13.49 0.21
CA LEU A 101 12.72 -12.62 -0.89
C LEU A 101 13.80 -13.33 -1.72
N SER A 102 13.70 -13.22 -3.05
CA SER A 102 14.68 -13.76 -3.97
C SER A 102 15.38 -12.63 -4.73
N ILE A 103 16.68 -12.81 -4.98
CA ILE A 103 17.46 -11.90 -5.82
C ILE A 103 17.18 -12.28 -7.28
N PRO A 104 16.85 -11.32 -8.16
CA PRO A 104 16.67 -11.57 -9.59
C PRO A 104 17.91 -12.19 -10.25
N ASP A 105 17.69 -13.01 -11.28
CA ASP A 105 18.76 -13.64 -12.03
C ASP A 105 19.70 -12.59 -12.64
N GLY A 106 21.00 -12.72 -12.37
CA GLY A 106 22.03 -11.81 -12.88
C GLY A 106 22.30 -10.59 -12.00
N GLU A 107 21.62 -10.45 -10.86
CA GLU A 107 21.87 -9.39 -9.88
C GLU A 107 22.67 -9.91 -8.68
N THR A 108 23.47 -9.05 -8.05
CA THR A 108 24.18 -9.37 -6.80
C THR A 108 23.36 -8.89 -5.61
N GLU A 109 23.49 -9.56 -4.46
CA GLU A 109 22.83 -9.13 -3.21
C GLU A 109 23.08 -7.65 -2.90
N SER A 110 24.34 -7.19 -3.05
CA SER A 110 24.70 -5.80 -2.78
C SER A 110 24.04 -4.81 -3.75
N ALA A 111 23.92 -5.17 -5.04
CA ALA A 111 23.23 -4.33 -6.01
C ALA A 111 21.72 -4.27 -5.72
N PHE A 112 21.12 -5.43 -5.44
CA PHE A 112 19.71 -5.55 -5.12
C PHE A 112 19.33 -4.75 -3.86
N LEU A 113 20.08 -4.92 -2.76
CA LEU A 113 19.86 -4.16 -1.53
C LEU A 113 20.00 -2.66 -1.75
N ARG A 114 21.00 -2.22 -2.53
CA ARG A 114 21.18 -0.81 -2.86
C ARG A 114 19.99 -0.28 -3.65
N THR A 115 19.52 -1.00 -4.66
CA THR A 115 18.32 -0.62 -5.43
C THR A 115 17.11 -0.45 -4.53
N LYS A 116 16.89 -1.39 -3.59
CA LYS A 116 15.79 -1.30 -2.62
C LYS A 116 15.91 -0.14 -1.64
N VAL A 117 17.12 0.18 -1.20
CA VAL A 117 17.37 1.37 -0.37
C VAL A 117 17.14 2.66 -1.18
N ASP A 118 17.56 2.71 -2.45
CA ASP A 118 17.33 3.87 -3.31
C ASP A 118 15.82 4.04 -3.62
N GLU A 119 15.05 2.95 -3.74
CA GLU A 119 13.58 2.98 -3.87
C GLU A 119 12.92 3.57 -2.61
N ILE A 120 13.25 3.06 -1.41
CA ILE A 120 12.61 3.57 -0.18
C ILE A 120 12.96 5.03 0.11
N VAL A 121 14.17 5.48 -0.25
CA VAL A 121 14.55 6.89 -0.11
C VAL A 121 13.67 7.79 -0.99
N LYS A 122 13.40 7.38 -2.24
CA LYS A 122 12.48 8.13 -3.13
C LYS A 122 11.06 8.12 -2.58
N ASP A 123 10.60 6.99 -2.05
CA ASP A 123 9.28 6.88 -1.43
C ASP A 123 9.14 7.82 -0.22
N ILE A 124 10.19 7.92 0.62
CA ILE A 124 10.24 8.87 1.73
C ILE A 124 10.20 10.31 1.22
N GLU A 125 10.96 10.65 0.19
CA GLU A 125 10.94 11.99 -0.42
C GLU A 125 9.53 12.35 -0.91
N ILE A 126 8.85 11.42 -1.60
CA ILE A 126 7.47 11.60 -2.03
C ILE A 126 6.54 11.76 -0.82
N GLY A 127 6.67 10.90 0.20
CA GLY A 127 5.83 10.95 1.39
C GLY A 127 5.93 12.30 2.12
N VAL A 128 7.13 12.83 2.26
CA VAL A 128 7.37 14.13 2.92
C VAL A 128 6.90 15.30 2.08
N LEU A 129 7.10 15.28 0.75
CA LEU A 129 6.82 16.43 -0.12
C LEU A 129 5.37 16.48 -0.64
N SER A 130 4.69 15.34 -0.71
CA SER A 130 3.36 15.25 -1.34
C SER A 130 2.23 15.87 -0.51
N GLY A 131 2.39 15.95 0.81
CA GLY A 131 1.30 16.32 1.71
C GLY A 131 0.14 15.32 1.73
N MET A 132 0.34 14.11 1.19
CA MET A 132 -0.68 13.06 1.05
C MET A 132 -0.93 12.27 2.36
N PHE A 133 -0.02 12.37 3.32
CA PHE A 133 -0.06 11.60 4.56
C PHE A 133 -0.32 12.52 5.75
N GLU A 134 -1.48 12.37 6.39
CA GLU A 134 -1.84 13.11 7.61
C GLU A 134 -1.20 12.52 8.87
N PHE A 135 -0.91 11.22 8.85
CA PHE A 135 -0.34 10.50 9.99
C PHE A 135 0.94 9.76 9.59
N THR A 136 1.86 9.66 10.54
CA THR A 136 3.11 8.90 10.40
C THR A 136 3.24 7.98 11.61
N ILE A 137 3.36 6.68 11.36
CA ILE A 137 3.52 5.64 12.36
C ILE A 137 4.89 5.00 12.14
N LEU A 138 5.70 4.97 13.20
CA LEU A 138 7.00 4.32 13.20
C LEU A 138 6.84 2.90 13.75
N ASN A 139 6.94 1.92 12.86
CA ASN A 139 6.65 0.51 13.14
C ASN A 139 7.83 -0.23 13.79
N ASP A 140 8.22 0.27 14.96
CA ASP A 140 9.23 -0.32 15.84
C ASP A 140 8.62 -1.30 16.85
N ASP A 141 7.43 -0.99 17.35
CA ASP A 141 6.62 -1.84 18.21
C ASP A 141 5.25 -2.05 17.57
N VAL A 142 4.91 -3.31 17.27
CA VAL A 142 3.67 -3.66 16.56
C VAL A 142 2.43 -3.31 17.38
N GLU A 143 2.46 -3.52 18.71
CA GLU A 143 1.30 -3.24 19.55
C GLU A 143 1.04 -1.73 19.63
N GLN A 144 2.11 -0.94 19.80
CA GLN A 144 2.04 0.50 19.77
C GLN A 144 1.57 1.01 18.40
N SER A 145 2.13 0.48 17.31
CA SER A 145 1.78 0.88 15.95
C SER A 145 0.31 0.59 15.62
N VAL A 146 -0.21 -0.54 16.07
CA VAL A 146 -1.63 -0.89 15.91
C VAL A 146 -2.51 0.06 16.72
N LYS A 147 -2.06 0.49 17.90
CA LYS A 147 -2.78 1.49 18.69
C LYS A 147 -2.81 2.85 18.00
N GLU A 148 -1.67 3.34 17.53
CA GLU A 148 -1.56 4.59 16.77
C GLU A 148 -2.41 4.56 15.50
N LEU A 149 -2.43 3.43 14.78
CA LEU A 149 -3.27 3.25 13.60
C LEU A 149 -4.76 3.33 13.93
N LYS A 150 -5.20 2.77 15.06
CA LYS A 150 -6.60 2.88 15.51
C LYS A 150 -6.96 4.32 15.84
N GLU A 151 -6.09 5.04 16.54
CA GLU A 151 -6.29 6.46 16.88
C GLU A 151 -6.34 7.34 15.62
N ALA A 152 -5.45 7.10 14.66
CA ALA A 152 -5.49 7.76 13.35
C ALA A 152 -6.79 7.45 12.61
N ALA A 153 -7.24 6.19 12.64
CA ALA A 153 -8.47 5.79 11.97
C ALA A 153 -9.75 6.34 12.64
N GLU A 154 -9.72 6.66 13.94
CA GLU A 154 -10.81 7.39 14.59
C GLU A 154 -11.03 8.80 14.00
N TYR A 155 -9.98 9.42 13.45
CA TYR A 155 -10.09 10.69 12.74
C TYR A 155 -10.95 10.61 11.47
N CYS A 156 -11.07 9.41 10.88
CA CYS A 156 -11.95 9.18 9.73
C CYS A 156 -13.44 9.33 10.07
N PHE A 157 -13.81 9.21 11.35
CA PHE A 157 -15.21 9.19 11.81
C PHE A 157 -15.60 10.40 12.67
N LYS A 158 -14.70 11.38 12.80
CA LYS A 158 -14.96 12.68 13.43
C LYS A 158 -15.30 13.72 12.36
#